data_AF-A0A379VIQ0-F1
#
_entry.id   AF-A0A379VIQ0-F1
#
_cell.length_a   1.000
_cell.length_b   1.000
_cell.length_c   1.000
_cell.angle_alpha   90.00
_cell.angle_beta   90.00
_cell.angle_gamma   90.00
#
_symmetry.space_group_name_H-M   'P 1'
#
loop_
_entity.id
_entity.type
_entity.pdbx_description
1 polymer ?
#
loop_
_entity_poly.entity_id
_entity_poly.type
_entity_poly.pdbx_seq_one_letter_code
_entity_poly.pdbx_strand_id
1 'polypeptide(L)' 'MLQFILRRLGLVIPTFIGITLLTFAFVHMIPGDPVMIMAGERGISPERHAQLLAETRS' A
#
# COMPACT_ATOMS: atom_id res chain seq x y z
N MET A 1 -23.28 28.93 12.61
CA MET A 1 -22.92 27.92 11.58
C MET A 1 -21.41 27.72 11.48
N LEU A 2 -20.59 28.77 11.34
CA LEU A 2 -19.13 28.63 11.25
C LEU A 2 -18.48 27.91 12.45
N GLN A 3 -18.85 28.25 13.69
CA GLN A 3 -18.38 27.57 14.90
C GLN A 3 -18.70 26.08 14.95
N PHE A 4 -19.87 25.69 14.40
CA PHE A 4 -20.29 24.30 14.33
C PHE A 4 -19.46 23.53 13.30
N ILE A 5 -19.18 24.16 12.15
CA ILE A 5 -18.31 23.61 11.10
C ILE A 5 -16.88 23.44 11.63
N LEU A 6 -16.33 24.43 12.35
CA LEU A 6 -14.99 24.36 12.93
C LEU A 6 -14.87 23.26 14.00
N ARG A 7 -15.86 23.10 14.89
CA ARG A 7 -15.88 21.96 15.84
C ARG A 7 -15.92 20.63 15.10
N ARG A 8 -16.71 20.53 14.03
CA ARG A 8 -16.84 19.30 13.26
C ARG A 8 -15.55 18.95 12.51
N LEU A 9 -14.91 19.93 11.87
CA LEU A 9 -13.60 19.77 11.24
C LEU A 9 -12.50 19.44 12.26
N GLY A 10 -12.55 20.04 13.45
CA GLY A 10 -11.64 19.73 14.54
C GLY A 10 -11.71 18.27 15.01
N LEU A 11 -12.86 17.60 14.85
CA LEU A 11 -13.02 16.16 15.12
C LEU A 11 -12.57 15.28 13.94
N VAL A 12 -12.60 15.80 12.71
CA VAL A 12 -12.12 15.08 11.52
C VAL A 12 -10.61 14.89 11.57
N ILE A 13 -9.87 15.93 11.98
CA ILE A 13 -8.39 15.90 12.05
C ILE A 13 -7.86 14.70 12.87
N PRO A 14 -8.26 14.49 14.16
CA PRO A 14 -7.75 13.36 14.94
C PRO A 14 -8.21 12.01 14.38
N THR A 15 -9.41 11.93 13.81
CA THR A 15 -9.91 10.71 13.16
C THR A 15 -9.05 10.35 11.94
N PHE A 16 -8.72 11.36 11.14
CA PHE A 16 -7.88 11.20 9.95
C PHE A 16 -6.48 10.73 10.32
N ILE A 17 -5.86 11.38 11.32
CA ILE A 17 -4.56 10.97 11.85
C ILE A 17 -4.60 9.54 12.36
N GLY A 18 -5.64 9.17 13.12
CA GLY A 18 -5.83 7.81 13.63
C GLY A 18 -5.89 6.77 12.52
N ILE A 19 -6.70 7.00 11.48
CA ILE A 19 -6.84 6.09 10.34
C ILE A 19 -5.54 6.01 9.53
N THR A 20 -4.88 7.15 9.28
CA THR A 20 -3.61 7.18 8.55
C THR A 20 -2.55 6.37 9.29
N LEU A 21 -2.35 6.62 10.59
CA LEU A 21 -1.38 5.89 11.40
C LEU A 21 -1.73 4.40 11.48
N LEU A 22 -3.00 4.06 11.66
CA LEU A 22 -3.47 2.68 11.71
C LEU A 22 -3.17 1.95 10.40
N THR A 23 -3.51 2.56 9.27
CA THR A 23 -3.24 2.01 7.93
C THR A 23 -1.73 1.85 7.73
N PHE A 24 -0.95 2.88 8.08
CA PHE A 24 0.50 2.85 7.92
C PHE A 24 1.14 1.76 8.79
N ALA A 25 0.70 1.64 10.04
CA ALA A 25 1.14 0.59 10.95
C ALA A 25 0.79 -0.80 10.40
N PHE A 26 -0.42 -1.02 9.87
CA PHE A 26 -0.79 -2.29 9.26
C PHE A 26 0.08 -2.65 8.05
N VAL A 27 0.34 -1.69 7.15
CA VAL A 27 1.23 -1.87 6.00
C VAL A 27 2.64 -2.30 6.42
N HIS A 28 3.16 -1.76 7.53
CA HIS A 28 4.50 -2.09 8.03
C HIS A 28 4.53 -3.33 8.94
N MET A 29 3.40 -3.69 9.56
CA MET A 29 3.29 -4.84 10.44
C MET A 29 3.11 -6.15 9.66
N ILE A 30 2.61 -6.10 8.42
CA ILE A 30 2.55 -7.26 7.54
C ILE A 30 3.98 -7.58 7.08
N PRO A 31 4.58 -8.70 7.53
CA PRO A 31 5.91 -9.11 7.06
C PRO A 31 5.77 -9.65 5.64
N GLY A 32 6.20 -8.84 4.68
CA GLY A 32 6.05 -9.10 3.25
C GLY A 32 5.73 -7.79 2.58
N ASP A 33 6.62 -7.33 1.70
CA ASP A 33 6.50 -6.02 1.05
C ASP A 33 5.11 -5.92 0.39
N PRO A 34 4.20 -5.06 0.88
CA PRO A 34 2.88 -4.93 0.31
C PRO A 34 2.95 -4.46 -1.15
N VAL A 35 4.08 -3.86 -1.58
CA VAL A 35 4.38 -3.61 -2.99
C VAL A 35 4.57 -4.92 -3.74
N MET A 36 5.29 -5.91 -3.18
CA MET A 36 5.44 -7.24 -3.79
C MET A 36 4.11 -8.01 -3.87
N ILE A 37 3.24 -7.88 -2.86
CA ILE A 37 1.92 -8.53 -2.85
C ILE A 37 0.96 -7.83 -3.83
N MET A 38 0.93 -6.49 -3.86
CA MET A 38 0.12 -5.71 -4.81
C MET A 38 0.64 -5.78 -6.25
N ALA A 39 1.94 -6.01 -6.44
CA ALA A 39 2.57 -6.26 -7.72
C ALA A 39 2.36 -7.68 -8.25
N GLY A 40 1.48 -8.50 -7.64
CA GLY A 40 1.22 -9.90 -8.02
C GLY A 40 1.27 -10.15 -9.54
N GLU A 41 1.95 -11.21 -9.98
CA GLU A 41 2.31 -11.60 -11.36
C GLU A 41 2.82 -10.49 -12.32
N ARG A 42 2.94 -9.23 -11.88
CA ARG A 42 3.50 -8.09 -12.62
C ARG A 42 4.90 -7.70 -12.15
N GLY A 43 5.35 -8.23 -11.02
CA GLY A 43 6.76 -8.44 -10.76
C GLY A 43 7.15 -9.75 -11.42
N ILE A 44 7.68 -9.73 -12.65
CA ILE A 44 8.42 -10.89 -13.15
C ILE A 44 9.50 -11.14 -12.10
N SER A 45 9.33 -12.19 -11.31
CA SER A 45 10.38 -12.63 -10.40
C SER A 45 11.63 -12.87 -11.26
N PRO A 46 12.84 -12.56 -10.78
CA PRO A 46 14.06 -12.74 -11.56
C PRO A 46 14.16 -14.14 -12.19
N GLU A 47 13.53 -15.14 -11.57
CA GLU A 47 13.47 -16.51 -12.08
C GLU A 47 12.64 -16.68 -13.38
N ARG A 48 11.51 -15.96 -13.56
CA ARG A 48 10.71 -16.07 -14.81
C ARG A 48 11.36 -15.38 -16.01
N HIS A 49 12.16 -14.34 -15.78
CA HIS A 49 12.90 -13.65 -16.84
C HIS A 49 13.96 -14.55 -17.49
N ALA A 50 14.57 -15.45 -16.70
CA ALA A 50 15.54 -16.43 -17.18
C ALA A 50 14.89 -17.53 -18.04
N GLN A 51 13.65 -17.92 -17.73
CA GLN A 51 12.91 -18.92 -18.52
C GLN A 51 12.45 -18.36 -19.87
N LEU A 52 11.95 -17.12 -19.91
CA LEU A 52 11.55 -16.46 -21.16
C LEU A 52 12.74 -16.23 -22.11
N LEU A 53 13.94 -15.94 -21.56
CA LEU A 53 15.18 -15.86 -22.34
C LEU A 53 15.64 -17.22 -22.88
N ALA A 54 15.36 -18.31 -22.16
CA ALA A 54 15.68 -19.67 -22.60
C ALA A 54 14.74 -20.14 -23.73
N GLU A 55 13.46 -19.79 -23.66
CA GLU A 55 12.45 -20.17 -24.65
C GLU A 55 12.56 -19.36 -25.95
N THR A 56 13.02 -18.11 -25.89
CA THR A 56 13.24 -17.28 -27.10
C THR A 56 14.47 -17.73 -27.91
N ARG A 57 15.31 -18.64 -27.39
CA ARG A 57 16.55 -19.11 -28.04
C ARG A 57 16.43 -20.47 -28.72
N SER A 58 15.27 -21.11 -28.76
CA SER A 58 14.99 -22.33 -29.55
C SER A 58 14.21 -22.02 -30.81
#